data_AF-A0A8H6U0I1-F1
#
_entry.id   AF-A0A8H6U0I1-F1
#
_cell.length_a   1.000
_cell.length_b   1.000
_cell.length_c   1.000
_cell.angle_alpha   90.00
_cell.angle_beta   90.00
_cell.angle_gamma   90.00
#
_symmetry.space_group_name_H-M   'P 1'
#
loop_
_entity.id
_entity.type
_entity.pdbx_description
1 polymer ?
#
loop_
_entity_poly.entity_id
_entity_poly.type
_entity_poly.pdbx_seq_one_letter_code
_entity_poly.pdbx_strand_id
1 'polypeptide(L)'
;MSDSDAEDPDFVANFGPDTEDTPSPEDGPSSKRPRTTSSAEEMSRAKKLWKSFTADGTASPQPPQLQNLVKIQKRFMFAAEETTQVVEVPADSSEATKWPLWTPPPPSSIAPKPRIRKSKTALTSTPTTKPRKLSTLDKSALDWQVHVNNASTELQHELHANRKSGGSFLSKGGEFEAGEDLMSEAKKLKAEDIGAQTTDAGGVVQYKHVVWANTMKEIAERIPDTSGAFIPQVRKVLPQIMQELLEPGTTIASWADFVTKTAAIKADKIDFIRARDTQKPKWQPISQRQQATILAHAPNAQQPYPSSRICPPHMPPQFAAAPAARPQRTPAERLSELQRNILPHQPDTDAGQNTYNTQVDTWTAQHGQSAGPNEYRPYPLHPGSAALDARGACFNCAMFGHIGSQCTNPPMPKLEGRFRRIAAAIYRYIVAQASRLNEEEPQAEPVHPMPPQTSTTLTRPHTTLQHTSRACAAI
;
A
#
# COMPACT_ATOMS: atom_id res chain seq x y z
N MET A 1 4.59 88.50 5.64
CA MET A 1 3.13 88.29 5.53
C MET A 1 2.93 86.93 4.88
N SER A 2 2.63 85.84 5.56
CA SER A 2 2.31 85.60 6.98
C SER A 2 2.74 84.18 7.34
N ASP A 3 3.26 84.05 8.56
CA ASP A 3 3.51 82.83 9.35
C ASP A 3 2.20 82.16 9.80
N SER A 4 2.27 80.83 10.03
CA SER A 4 1.48 79.98 10.95
C SER A 4 1.79 78.53 10.54
N ASP A 5 2.64 77.71 11.18
CA ASP A 5 2.92 77.42 12.59
C ASP A 5 1.69 77.07 13.44
N ALA A 6 1.57 75.78 13.78
CA ALA A 6 1.07 75.26 15.06
C ALA A 6 1.01 73.71 14.99
N GLU A 7 1.94 73.09 15.73
CA GLU A 7 1.85 71.74 16.23
C GLU A 7 0.64 71.54 17.17
N ASP A 8 0.15 70.30 17.28
CA ASP A 8 -0.42 69.80 18.54
C ASP A 8 -0.42 68.25 18.57
N PRO A 9 -0.40 67.63 19.77
CA PRO A 9 0.40 66.45 20.08
C PRO A 9 -0.45 65.26 20.57
N ASP A 10 0.23 64.11 20.73
CA ASP A 10 -0.06 63.01 21.66
C ASP A 10 -1.53 62.76 22.11
N PHE A 11 -2.22 61.94 21.33
CA PHE A 11 -3.47 61.29 21.75
C PHE A 11 -3.18 60.13 22.72
N VAL A 12 -3.23 60.41 24.03
CA VAL A 12 -3.25 59.40 25.09
C VAL A 12 -4.71 59.08 25.44
N ALA A 13 -5.20 57.91 25.03
CA ALA A 13 -6.49 57.41 25.47
C ALA A 13 -6.39 56.89 26.92
N ASN A 14 -6.82 57.76 27.82
CA ASN A 14 -7.11 57.53 29.23
C ASN A 14 -8.29 56.54 29.36
N PHE A 15 -8.03 55.28 29.72
CA PHE A 15 -9.07 54.36 30.21
C PHE A 15 -9.04 54.33 31.74
N GLY A 16 -9.84 55.23 32.33
CA GLY A 16 -10.25 55.16 33.72
C GLY A 16 -11.40 54.15 33.92
N PRO A 17 -11.65 53.75 35.19
CA PRO A 17 -12.25 52.48 35.57
C PRO A 17 -13.78 52.55 35.76
N ASP A 18 -14.35 51.39 36.11
CA ASP A 18 -15.70 51.14 36.63
C ASP A 18 -16.78 50.76 35.61
N THR A 19 -17.10 49.47 35.59
CA THR A 19 -18.48 48.98 35.55
C THR A 19 -18.53 47.51 36.00
N GLU A 20 -18.84 47.37 37.29
CA GLU A 20 -19.90 46.52 37.85
C GLU A 20 -20.03 45.05 37.41
N ASP A 21 -19.74 44.17 38.38
CA ASP A 21 -20.57 43.06 38.83
C ASP A 21 -21.19 42.11 37.79
N THR A 22 -20.54 40.95 37.65
CA THR A 22 -21.26 39.69 37.39
C THR A 22 -20.64 38.59 38.25
N PRO A 23 -21.34 38.07 39.28
CA PRO A 23 -20.84 36.97 40.09
C PRO A 23 -20.97 35.67 39.30
N SER A 24 -19.84 35.16 38.79
CA SER A 24 -19.76 33.80 38.25
C SER A 24 -19.11 32.89 39.31
N PRO A 25 -19.77 31.80 39.72
CA PRO A 25 -19.45 31.08 40.95
C PRO A 25 -18.10 30.36 40.89
N GLU A 26 -17.39 30.48 42.01
CA GLU A 26 -16.13 29.82 42.32
C GLU A 26 -16.31 28.29 42.40
N ASP A 27 -15.82 27.56 41.40
CA ASP A 27 -15.46 26.16 41.56
C ASP A 27 -14.01 26.09 42.06
N GLY A 28 -13.88 25.87 43.36
CA GLY A 28 -12.59 25.77 44.05
C GLY A 28 -11.71 24.61 43.55
N PRO A 29 -10.39 24.67 43.81
CA PRO A 29 -9.45 23.64 43.43
C PRO A 29 -9.76 22.34 44.17
N SER A 30 -10.23 21.34 43.41
CA SER A 30 -10.50 20.00 43.90
C SER A 30 -9.28 19.41 44.61
N SER A 31 -9.45 19.17 45.90
CA SER A 31 -8.52 18.50 46.78
C SER A 31 -7.94 17.23 46.15
N LYS A 32 -6.61 17.18 46.18
CA LYS A 32 -5.76 16.01 46.01
C LYS A 32 -6.43 14.74 46.54
N ARG A 33 -6.92 13.88 45.63
CA ARG A 33 -7.27 12.49 45.97
C ARG A 33 -5.98 11.73 46.31
N PRO A 34 -5.93 11.00 47.44
CA PRO A 34 -4.78 10.17 47.77
C PRO A 34 -4.65 9.05 46.72
N ARG A 35 -3.46 8.99 46.12
CA ARG A 35 -3.01 7.94 45.21
C ARG A 35 -2.98 6.62 45.99
N THR A 36 -4.00 5.80 45.79
CA THR A 36 -4.09 4.47 46.40
C THR A 36 -2.98 3.58 45.85
N THR A 37 -2.15 3.10 46.77
CA THR A 37 -1.13 2.08 46.57
C THR A 37 -1.80 0.71 46.43
N SER A 38 -2.17 0.30 45.21
CA SER A 38 -2.70 -1.06 44.96
C SER A 38 -1.97 -1.83 43.85
N SER A 39 -0.97 -1.24 43.19
CA SER A 39 -0.34 -1.84 42.00
C SER A 39 0.55 -3.06 42.29
N ALA A 40 1.09 -3.22 43.51
CA ALA A 40 2.00 -4.33 43.82
C ALA A 40 1.28 -5.66 44.10
N GLU A 41 0.11 -5.62 44.75
CA GLU A 41 -0.66 -6.83 45.03
C GLU A 41 -1.39 -7.37 43.78
N GLU A 42 -1.79 -6.47 42.88
CA GLU A 42 -2.46 -6.84 41.63
C GLU A 42 -1.50 -7.56 40.67
N MET A 43 -0.24 -7.13 40.62
CA MET A 43 0.82 -7.78 39.85
C MET A 43 1.23 -9.14 40.42
N SER A 44 1.10 -9.32 41.75
CA SER A 44 1.32 -10.62 42.43
C SER A 44 0.19 -11.61 42.15
N ARG A 45 -1.07 -11.15 42.13
CA ARG A 45 -2.24 -11.98 41.74
C ARG A 45 -2.15 -12.41 40.27
N ALA A 46 -1.78 -11.50 39.36
CA ALA A 46 -1.59 -11.82 37.95
C ALA A 46 -0.47 -12.85 37.73
N LYS A 47 0.67 -12.75 38.45
CA LYS A 47 1.75 -13.75 38.37
C LYS A 47 1.37 -15.10 38.96
N LYS A 48 0.54 -15.15 40.02
CA LYS A 48 0.02 -16.42 40.56
C LYS A 48 -0.93 -17.11 39.58
N LEU A 49 -1.83 -16.36 38.93
CA LEU A 49 -2.73 -16.89 37.89
C LEU A 49 -1.98 -17.41 36.66
N TRP A 50 -0.89 -16.76 36.27
CA TRP A 50 -0.06 -17.21 35.15
C TRP A 50 0.72 -18.50 35.46
N LYS A 51 1.18 -18.65 36.71
CA LYS A 51 1.85 -19.88 37.17
C LYS A 51 0.89 -21.08 37.24
N SER A 52 -0.37 -20.89 37.65
CA SER A 52 -1.35 -21.98 37.60
C SER A 52 -1.68 -22.40 36.16
N PHE A 53 -1.66 -21.48 35.21
CA PHE A 53 -1.96 -21.79 33.80
C PHE A 53 -0.84 -22.57 33.08
N THR A 54 0.40 -22.48 33.58
CA THR A 54 1.57 -23.17 32.99
C THR A 54 1.85 -24.53 33.64
N ALA A 55 1.28 -24.81 34.81
CA ALA A 55 1.46 -26.07 35.52
C ALA A 55 0.58 -27.23 35.00
N ASP A 56 -0.56 -26.93 34.35
CA ASP A 56 -1.51 -27.94 33.86
C ASP A 56 -1.22 -28.44 32.41
N GLY A 57 -0.10 -28.03 31.82
CA GLY A 57 0.24 -28.34 30.43
C GLY A 57 1.27 -29.46 30.25
N THR A 58 1.12 -30.62 30.88
CA THR A 58 1.97 -31.80 30.60
C THR A 58 1.21 -32.84 29.80
N ALA A 59 1.16 -32.67 28.48
CA ALA A 59 1.02 -33.78 27.53
C ALA A 59 1.78 -33.43 26.26
N SER A 60 2.95 -34.04 26.13
CA SER A 60 3.81 -34.00 24.94
C SER A 60 3.02 -34.56 23.74
N PRO A 61 2.86 -33.81 22.62
CA PRO A 61 2.16 -34.34 21.46
C PRO A 61 3.04 -35.40 20.78
N GLN A 62 2.61 -36.65 20.91
CA GLN A 62 3.06 -37.76 20.09
C GLN A 62 2.81 -37.43 18.59
N PRO A 63 3.72 -37.79 17.66
CA PRO A 63 3.57 -37.50 16.24
C PRO A 63 2.18 -37.94 15.74
N PRO A 64 1.45 -37.08 15.02
CA PRO A 64 0.07 -37.34 14.63
C PRO A 64 0.01 -38.58 13.76
N GLN A 65 -0.67 -39.61 14.24
CA GLN A 65 -1.01 -40.77 13.43
C GLN A 65 -1.91 -40.30 12.28
N LEU A 66 -1.64 -40.80 11.06
CA LEU A 66 -2.42 -40.50 9.86
C LEU A 66 -3.88 -40.92 10.07
N GLN A 67 -4.73 -39.97 10.47
CA GLN A 67 -6.16 -40.22 10.65
C GLN A 67 -6.82 -40.29 9.27
N ASN A 68 -7.59 -41.35 9.04
CA ASN A 68 -8.38 -41.52 7.81
C ASN A 68 -9.46 -40.43 7.78
N LEU A 69 -9.39 -39.52 6.80
CA LEU A 69 -10.40 -38.48 6.57
C LEU A 69 -11.46 -39.01 5.59
N VAL A 70 -12.73 -38.77 5.90
CA VAL A 70 -13.88 -39.11 5.05
C VAL A 70 -14.66 -37.85 4.65
N LYS A 71 -15.19 -37.84 3.43
CA LYS A 71 -16.03 -36.75 2.91
C LYS A 71 -17.49 -37.03 3.23
N ILE A 72 -18.16 -36.12 3.93
CA ILE A 72 -19.60 -36.17 4.18
C ILE A 72 -20.33 -35.06 3.44
N GLN A 73 -21.60 -35.28 3.10
CA GLN A 73 -22.46 -34.28 2.48
C GLN A 73 -23.50 -33.77 3.47
N LYS A 74 -23.46 -32.47 3.79
CA LYS A 74 -24.49 -31.78 4.59
C LYS A 74 -25.45 -31.07 3.64
N ARG A 75 -26.75 -31.38 3.71
CA ARG A 75 -27.82 -30.76 2.90
C ARG A 75 -28.58 -29.76 3.77
N PHE A 76 -28.66 -28.50 3.36
CA PHE A 76 -29.38 -27.45 4.06
C PHE A 76 -30.33 -26.74 3.10
N MET A 77 -31.53 -26.38 3.56
CA MET A 77 -32.44 -25.50 2.81
C MET A 77 -32.21 -24.05 3.23
N PHE A 78 -31.74 -23.22 2.31
CA PHE A 78 -31.60 -21.78 2.52
C PHE A 78 -32.47 -21.05 1.48
N ALA A 79 -33.42 -20.24 1.93
CA ALA A 79 -34.33 -19.50 1.04
C ALA A 79 -35.09 -20.37 0.01
N ALA A 80 -35.55 -21.56 0.43
CA ALA A 80 -36.17 -22.56 -0.44
C ALA A 80 -35.28 -23.13 -1.56
N GLU A 81 -33.99 -22.81 -1.57
CA GLU A 81 -32.97 -23.45 -2.41
C GLU A 81 -32.22 -24.50 -1.57
N GLU A 82 -32.01 -25.68 -2.16
CA GLU A 82 -31.28 -26.77 -1.51
C GLU A 82 -29.78 -26.63 -1.78
N THR A 83 -29.03 -26.28 -0.73
CA THR A 83 -27.58 -26.14 -0.79
C THR A 83 -26.92 -27.37 -0.19
N THR A 84 -25.97 -27.97 -0.91
CA THR A 84 -25.18 -29.09 -0.41
C THR A 84 -23.73 -28.68 -0.19
N GLN A 85 -23.20 -28.97 1.01
CA GLN A 85 -21.82 -28.69 1.38
C GLN A 85 -21.08 -30.01 1.64
N VAL A 86 -19.91 -30.18 1.02
CA VAL A 86 -19.04 -31.34 1.23
C VAL A 86 -17.97 -30.98 2.25
N VAL A 87 -17.90 -31.72 3.36
CA VAL A 87 -16.97 -31.47 4.47
C VAL A 87 -16.11 -32.71 4.70
N GLU A 88 -14.79 -32.52 4.85
CA GLU A 88 -13.86 -33.58 5.25
C GLU A 88 -13.77 -33.64 6.77
N VAL A 89 -14.07 -34.80 7.35
CA VAL A 89 -14.01 -35.04 8.80
C VAL A 89 -13.27 -36.35 9.07
N PRO A 90 -12.61 -36.50 10.24
CA PRO A 90 -12.03 -37.77 10.64
C PRO A 90 -13.07 -38.90 10.62
N ALA A 91 -12.69 -40.08 10.17
CA ALA A 91 -13.57 -41.25 10.05
C ALA A 91 -14.24 -41.62 11.38
N ASP A 92 -13.56 -41.37 12.50
CA ASP A 92 -14.06 -41.69 13.85
C ASP A 92 -14.90 -40.57 14.47
N SER A 93 -15.10 -39.46 13.75
CA SER A 93 -15.90 -38.33 14.23
C SER A 93 -17.39 -38.68 14.25
N SER A 94 -18.11 -38.24 15.28
CA SER A 94 -19.58 -38.38 15.36
C SER A 94 -20.30 -37.70 14.19
N GLU A 95 -19.66 -36.73 13.54
CA GLU A 95 -20.17 -36.14 12.30
C GLU A 95 -20.16 -37.11 11.12
N ALA A 96 -19.18 -38.01 11.03
CA ALA A 96 -19.10 -39.02 9.97
C ALA A 96 -20.28 -40.01 10.03
N THR A 97 -20.74 -40.32 11.24
CA THR A 97 -21.92 -41.19 11.46
C THR A 97 -23.25 -40.47 11.22
N LYS A 98 -23.30 -39.15 11.45
CA LYS A 98 -24.54 -38.36 11.38
C LYS A 98 -24.95 -38.00 9.94
N TRP A 99 -24.00 -37.90 9.02
CA TRP A 99 -24.23 -37.40 7.67
C TRP A 99 -23.89 -38.45 6.61
N PRO A 100 -24.61 -38.50 5.47
CA PRO A 100 -24.33 -39.46 4.41
C PRO A 100 -22.95 -39.22 3.79
N LEU A 101 -22.25 -40.31 3.49
CA LEU A 101 -20.95 -40.27 2.83
C LEU A 101 -21.09 -39.68 1.41
N TRP A 102 -20.26 -38.71 1.07
CA TRP A 102 -20.32 -38.08 -0.24
C TRP A 102 -19.82 -39.04 -1.33
N THR A 103 -20.64 -39.28 -2.34
CA THR A 103 -20.26 -40.07 -3.52
C THR A 103 -20.07 -39.11 -4.70
N PRO A 104 -18.89 -39.08 -5.34
CA PRO A 104 -18.69 -38.22 -6.50
C PRO A 104 -19.67 -38.62 -7.61
N PRO A 105 -20.34 -37.64 -8.28
CA PRO A 105 -21.19 -37.95 -9.41
C PRO A 105 -20.35 -38.64 -10.50
N PRO A 106 -20.88 -39.69 -11.16
CA PRO A 106 -20.15 -40.37 -12.22
C PRO A 106 -19.77 -39.35 -13.31
N PRO A 107 -18.55 -39.44 -13.88
CA PRO A 107 -18.13 -38.53 -14.93
C PRO A 107 -19.13 -38.63 -16.08
N SER A 108 -19.90 -37.56 -16.27
CA SER A 108 -20.96 -37.46 -17.25
C SER A 108 -20.37 -37.54 -18.65
N SER A 109 -20.36 -38.75 -19.20
CA SER A 109 -20.04 -38.99 -20.59
C SER A 109 -21.15 -38.42 -21.48
N ILE A 110 -20.74 -37.51 -22.38
CA ILE A 110 -21.38 -37.17 -23.66
C ILE A 110 -22.71 -36.40 -23.57
N ALA A 111 -22.61 -35.08 -23.74
CA ALA A 111 -23.73 -34.23 -24.11
C ALA A 111 -24.24 -34.56 -25.54
N PRO A 112 -25.56 -34.73 -25.77
CA PRO A 112 -26.10 -34.94 -27.10
C PRO A 112 -26.31 -33.62 -27.85
N LYS A 113 -25.91 -33.62 -29.14
CA LYS A 113 -26.10 -32.52 -30.12
C LYS A 113 -27.56 -32.06 -30.22
N PRO A 114 -27.80 -30.74 -30.41
CA PRO A 114 -29.15 -30.21 -30.58
C PRO A 114 -29.76 -30.66 -31.91
N ARG A 115 -30.90 -31.33 -31.81
CA ARG A 115 -31.63 -31.96 -32.90
C ARG A 115 -32.63 -30.97 -33.51
N ILE A 116 -32.43 -30.62 -34.77
CA ILE A 116 -33.38 -29.88 -35.63
C ILE A 116 -34.71 -30.63 -35.71
N ARG A 117 -35.83 -29.99 -35.36
CA ARG A 117 -37.18 -30.44 -35.74
C ARG A 117 -38.14 -29.28 -36.08
N LYS A 118 -38.47 -29.24 -37.37
CA LYS A 118 -39.75 -29.07 -38.08
C LYS A 118 -40.68 -27.89 -37.80
N SER A 119 -41.05 -27.27 -38.92
CA SER A 119 -42.04 -26.24 -39.20
C SER A 119 -43.50 -26.63 -38.95
N LYS A 120 -44.32 -25.61 -38.61
CA LYS A 120 -45.58 -25.21 -39.30
C LYS A 120 -46.71 -24.89 -38.30
N THR A 121 -47.17 -23.64 -38.29
CA THR A 121 -48.58 -23.22 -38.30
C THR A 121 -48.59 -21.71 -38.59
N ALA A 122 -49.25 -21.33 -39.68
CA ALA A 122 -49.35 -19.95 -40.17
C ALA A 122 -50.47 -19.22 -39.43
N LEU A 123 -50.15 -18.06 -38.85
CA LEU A 123 -51.10 -17.05 -38.40
C LEU A 123 -50.68 -15.72 -39.02
N THR A 124 -51.64 -15.16 -39.74
CA THR A 124 -51.84 -13.77 -40.19
C THR A 124 -50.68 -12.78 -40.07
N SER A 125 -50.29 -12.25 -41.23
CA SER A 125 -49.28 -11.23 -41.46
C SER A 125 -49.52 -9.95 -40.65
N THR A 126 -48.71 -9.74 -39.62
CA THR A 126 -48.47 -8.44 -38.99
C THR A 126 -47.17 -7.84 -39.54
N PRO A 127 -47.05 -6.50 -39.61
CA PRO A 127 -45.97 -5.81 -40.34
C PRO A 127 -44.58 -6.20 -39.80
N THR A 128 -43.68 -6.51 -40.74
CA THR A 128 -42.32 -6.96 -40.50
C THR A 128 -41.46 -5.85 -39.90
N THR A 129 -41.33 -5.86 -38.57
CA THR A 129 -40.13 -5.40 -37.87
C THR A 129 -39.70 -6.49 -36.92
N LYS A 130 -38.51 -7.07 -37.15
CA LYS A 130 -37.93 -8.14 -36.33
C LYS A 130 -38.07 -7.79 -34.83
N PRO A 131 -38.68 -8.64 -34.00
CA PRO A 131 -38.78 -8.38 -32.57
C PRO A 131 -37.36 -8.38 -32.00
N ARG A 132 -36.83 -7.19 -31.71
CA ARG A 132 -35.63 -7.06 -30.87
C ARG A 132 -36.01 -7.65 -29.52
N LYS A 133 -35.19 -8.58 -29.02
CA LYS A 133 -35.26 -9.03 -27.64
C LYS A 133 -34.92 -7.82 -26.77
N LEU A 134 -35.94 -7.05 -26.41
CA LEU A 134 -35.85 -5.96 -25.46
C LEU A 134 -35.31 -6.57 -24.17
N SER A 135 -34.18 -6.04 -23.70
CA SER A 135 -33.59 -6.47 -22.45
C SER A 135 -34.57 -6.19 -21.31
N THR A 136 -34.38 -6.84 -20.17
CA THR A 136 -35.15 -6.55 -18.95
C THR A 136 -35.11 -5.05 -18.61
N LEU A 137 -34.00 -4.38 -18.92
CA LEU A 137 -33.82 -2.94 -18.72
C LEU A 137 -34.68 -2.12 -19.70
N ASP A 138 -34.75 -2.52 -20.97
CA ASP A 138 -35.61 -1.84 -21.96
C ASP A 138 -37.10 -1.99 -21.63
N LYS A 139 -37.49 -3.14 -21.06
CA LYS A 139 -38.85 -3.36 -20.57
C LYS A 139 -39.18 -2.47 -19.39
N SER A 140 -38.27 -2.31 -18.41
CA SER A 140 -38.48 -1.38 -17.30
C SER A 140 -38.51 0.08 -17.73
N ALA A 141 -37.73 0.46 -18.75
CA ALA A 141 -37.76 1.83 -19.29
C ALA A 141 -39.10 2.14 -19.98
N LEU A 142 -39.65 1.18 -20.72
CA LEU A 142 -40.98 1.31 -21.33
C LEU A 142 -42.08 1.35 -20.27
N ASP A 143 -42.00 0.52 -19.24
CA ASP A 143 -42.98 0.49 -18.15
C ASP A 143 -42.99 1.81 -17.35
N TRP A 144 -41.82 2.39 -17.09
CA TRP A 144 -41.70 3.73 -16.51
C TRP A 144 -42.31 4.80 -17.40
N GLN A 145 -42.06 4.76 -18.72
CA GLN A 145 -42.66 5.70 -19.66
C GLN A 145 -44.18 5.61 -19.68
N VAL A 146 -44.75 4.40 -19.62
CA VAL A 146 -46.20 4.20 -19.52
C VAL A 146 -46.73 4.77 -18.21
N HIS A 147 -46.02 4.57 -17.10
CA HIS A 147 -46.42 5.12 -15.79
C HIS A 147 -46.40 6.65 -15.78
N VAL A 148 -45.36 7.28 -16.35
CA VAL A 148 -45.29 8.74 -16.49
C VAL A 148 -46.39 9.27 -17.41
N ASN A 149 -46.66 8.61 -18.53
CA ASN A 149 -47.70 9.03 -19.47
C ASN A 149 -49.13 8.88 -18.91
N ASN A 150 -49.35 7.96 -17.99
CA ASN A 150 -50.63 7.78 -17.29
C ASN A 150 -50.78 8.66 -16.05
N ALA A 151 -49.71 9.31 -15.58
CA ALA A 151 -49.80 10.28 -14.49
C ALA A 151 -50.57 11.54 -14.92
N SER A 152 -51.07 12.31 -13.94
CA SER A 152 -51.77 13.57 -14.24
C SER A 152 -50.87 14.54 -14.99
N THR A 153 -51.47 15.41 -15.81
CA THR A 153 -50.75 16.44 -16.58
C THR A 153 -49.90 17.35 -15.68
N GLU A 154 -50.32 17.55 -14.43
CA GLU A 154 -49.59 18.32 -13.43
C GLU A 154 -48.35 17.59 -12.94
N LEU A 155 -48.44 16.29 -12.65
CA LEU A 155 -47.29 15.47 -12.26
C LEU A 155 -46.31 15.25 -13.42
N GLN A 156 -46.81 15.17 -14.65
CA GLN A 156 -45.97 15.16 -15.85
C GLN A 156 -45.21 16.47 -16.02
N HIS A 157 -45.87 17.61 -15.80
CA HIS A 157 -45.25 18.93 -15.88
C HIS A 157 -44.19 19.11 -14.77
N GLU A 158 -44.46 18.61 -13.56
CA GLU A 158 -43.51 18.61 -12.44
C GLU A 158 -42.30 17.69 -12.71
N LEU A 159 -42.51 16.47 -13.22
CA LEU A 159 -41.41 15.57 -13.59
C LEU A 159 -40.59 16.10 -14.76
N HIS A 160 -41.22 16.71 -15.76
CA HIS A 160 -40.50 17.38 -16.85
C HIS A 160 -39.77 18.64 -16.37
N ALA A 161 -40.35 19.41 -15.45
CA ALA A 161 -39.69 20.53 -14.81
C ALA A 161 -38.48 20.06 -14.00
N ASN A 162 -38.59 18.97 -13.24
CA ASN A 162 -37.49 18.37 -12.48
C ASN A 162 -36.42 17.71 -13.36
N ARG A 163 -36.81 17.15 -14.52
CA ARG A 163 -35.87 16.58 -15.49
C ARG A 163 -35.16 17.66 -16.30
N LYS A 164 -35.82 18.80 -16.56
CA LYS A 164 -35.24 19.97 -17.22
C LYS A 164 -34.46 20.87 -16.26
N SER A 165 -34.83 20.89 -14.98
CA SER A 165 -34.11 21.56 -13.88
C SER A 165 -33.01 20.69 -13.26
N GLY A 166 -32.96 19.40 -13.62
CA GLY A 166 -31.85 18.49 -13.35
C GLY A 166 -31.29 18.61 -11.93
N GLY A 167 -32.14 18.57 -10.89
CA GLY A 167 -31.71 18.39 -9.50
C GLY A 167 -30.61 19.33 -8.99
N SER A 168 -30.43 20.52 -9.57
CA SER A 168 -29.55 21.56 -9.03
C SER A 168 -30.40 22.65 -8.42
N PHE A 169 -30.81 22.45 -7.17
CA PHE A 169 -31.27 23.51 -6.29
C PHE A 169 -30.09 24.42 -5.92
N LEU A 170 -29.51 25.07 -6.92
CA LEU A 170 -28.59 26.17 -6.78
C LEU A 170 -28.84 27.06 -8.00
N SER A 171 -29.47 28.21 -7.76
CA SER A 171 -29.33 29.38 -8.62
C SER A 171 -27.85 29.76 -8.67
N LYS A 172 -27.09 29.11 -9.57
CA LYS A 172 -25.62 29.10 -9.63
C LYS A 172 -25.09 29.68 -10.95
N GLY A 173 -25.79 30.65 -11.51
CA GLY A 173 -25.36 31.31 -12.76
C GLY A 173 -24.07 32.13 -12.58
N GLY A 174 -23.88 32.79 -11.44
CA GLY A 174 -22.69 33.61 -11.16
C GLY A 174 -21.58 32.89 -10.39
N GLU A 175 -21.92 31.93 -9.53
CA GLU A 175 -20.93 31.22 -8.69
C GLU A 175 -20.05 30.25 -9.49
N PHE A 176 -20.55 29.71 -10.61
CA PHE A 176 -19.80 28.75 -11.41
C PHE A 176 -18.72 29.43 -12.28
N GLU A 177 -19.04 30.56 -12.91
CA GLU A 177 -18.03 31.35 -13.67
C GLU A 177 -16.92 31.87 -12.76
N ALA A 178 -17.29 32.32 -11.56
CA ALA A 178 -16.32 32.88 -10.63
C ALA A 178 -15.37 31.80 -10.06
N GLY A 179 -15.88 30.58 -9.83
CA GLY A 179 -15.02 29.44 -9.49
C GLY A 179 -14.06 29.04 -10.62
N GLU A 180 -14.44 29.24 -11.88
CA GLU A 180 -13.58 28.98 -13.05
C GLU A 180 -12.42 29.98 -13.15
N ASP A 181 -12.65 31.26 -12.84
CA ASP A 181 -11.59 32.28 -12.72
C ASP A 181 -10.53 31.85 -11.69
N LEU A 182 -10.98 31.41 -10.50
CA LEU A 182 -10.09 30.99 -9.41
C LEU A 182 -9.24 29.78 -9.80
N MET A 183 -9.84 28.80 -10.47
CA MET A 183 -9.11 27.62 -10.97
C MET A 183 -8.19 27.94 -12.15
N SER A 184 -8.53 28.92 -12.97
CA SER A 184 -7.70 29.39 -14.07
C SER A 184 -6.46 30.14 -13.56
N GLU A 185 -6.61 31.00 -12.55
CA GLU A 185 -5.49 31.65 -11.88
C GLU A 185 -4.60 30.65 -11.14
N ALA A 186 -5.22 29.62 -10.53
CA ALA A 186 -4.47 28.58 -9.84
C ALA A 186 -3.50 27.81 -10.76
N LYS A 187 -3.83 27.68 -12.05
CA LYS A 187 -2.98 27.02 -13.05
C LYS A 187 -1.82 27.89 -13.55
N LYS A 188 -1.83 29.20 -13.27
CA LYS A 188 -0.76 30.10 -13.74
C LYS A 188 0.53 29.95 -12.94
N LEU A 189 0.46 29.45 -11.70
CA LEU A 189 1.66 29.21 -10.90
C LEU A 189 2.43 28.00 -11.45
N LYS A 190 3.60 28.26 -12.04
CA LYS A 190 4.47 27.19 -12.57
C LYS A 190 5.47 26.72 -11.51
N ALA A 191 6.06 25.54 -11.75
CA ALA A 191 7.02 24.95 -10.81
C ALA A 191 8.29 25.81 -10.66
N GLU A 192 8.65 26.53 -11.72
CA GLU A 192 9.84 27.38 -11.79
C GLU A 192 9.65 28.68 -10.99
N ASP A 193 8.42 29.17 -10.88
CA ASP A 193 8.09 30.40 -10.16
C ASP A 193 8.08 30.22 -8.63
N ILE A 194 8.01 28.98 -8.14
CA ILE A 194 8.09 28.69 -6.70
C ILE A 194 9.49 29.03 -6.19
N GLY A 195 9.61 29.83 -5.15
CA GLY A 195 10.89 30.33 -4.64
C GLY A 195 11.59 31.38 -5.52
N ALA A 196 11.07 31.71 -6.71
CA ALA A 196 11.57 32.86 -7.46
C ALA A 196 11.16 34.16 -6.76
N GLN A 197 12.05 35.14 -6.71
CA GLN A 197 11.78 36.46 -6.17
C GLN A 197 11.27 37.39 -7.28
N THR A 198 10.38 38.31 -6.92
CA THR A 198 9.91 39.41 -7.76
C THR A 198 9.94 40.68 -6.94
N THR A 199 10.31 41.78 -7.58
CA THR A 199 10.29 43.10 -6.95
C THR A 199 8.95 43.74 -7.29
N ASP A 200 8.21 44.18 -6.27
CA ASP A 200 6.99 44.95 -6.49
C ASP A 200 7.29 46.38 -6.94
N ALA A 201 6.25 47.15 -7.30
CA ALA A 201 6.40 48.55 -7.70
C ALA A 201 6.98 49.45 -6.59
N GLY A 202 6.90 49.00 -5.33
CA GLY A 202 7.49 49.68 -4.17
C GLY A 202 8.95 49.31 -3.89
N GLY A 203 9.56 48.45 -4.70
CA GLY A 203 10.94 48.01 -4.51
C GLY A 203 11.11 46.89 -3.48
N VAL A 204 10.02 46.35 -2.92
CA VAL A 204 10.06 45.25 -1.96
C VAL A 204 10.18 43.94 -2.71
N VAL A 205 11.19 43.16 -2.34
CA VAL A 205 11.42 41.83 -2.91
C VAL A 205 10.52 40.83 -2.20
N GLN A 206 9.61 40.21 -2.94
CA GLN A 206 8.72 39.17 -2.44
C GLN A 206 8.87 37.90 -3.27
N TYR A 207 8.55 36.74 -2.70
CA TYR A 207 8.52 35.52 -3.49
C TYR A 207 7.27 35.47 -4.37
N LYS A 208 7.41 35.06 -5.64
CA LYS A 208 6.30 34.98 -6.60
C LYS A 208 5.13 34.11 -6.11
N HIS A 209 5.41 33.00 -5.44
CA HIS A 209 4.38 32.13 -4.87
C HIS A 209 3.58 32.78 -3.73
N VAL A 210 4.18 33.75 -3.02
CA VAL A 210 3.49 34.54 -1.98
C VAL A 210 2.59 35.58 -2.62
N VAL A 211 3.10 36.29 -3.64
CA VAL A 211 2.30 37.23 -4.45
C VAL A 211 1.08 36.51 -5.06
N TRP A 212 1.30 35.33 -5.66
CA TRP A 212 0.22 34.50 -6.19
C TRP A 212 -0.79 34.07 -5.11
N ALA A 213 -0.34 33.68 -3.91
CA ALA A 213 -1.26 33.29 -2.84
C ALA A 213 -2.15 34.46 -2.38
N ASN A 214 -1.60 35.68 -2.35
CA ASN A 214 -2.38 36.89 -2.08
C ASN A 214 -3.43 37.15 -3.17
N THR A 215 -3.05 37.01 -4.45
CA THR A 215 -4.01 37.11 -5.57
C THR A 215 -5.13 36.08 -5.45
N MET A 216 -4.82 34.84 -5.05
CA MET A 216 -5.85 33.81 -4.82
C MET A 216 -6.81 34.18 -3.70
N LYS A 217 -6.31 34.77 -2.61
CA LYS A 217 -7.13 35.28 -1.52
C LYS A 217 -8.06 36.41 -2.00
N GLU A 218 -7.55 37.38 -2.77
CA GLU A 218 -8.35 38.48 -3.34
C GLU A 218 -9.46 37.96 -4.28
N ILE A 219 -9.14 36.97 -5.12
CA ILE A 219 -10.14 36.34 -5.99
C ILE A 219 -11.18 35.60 -5.15
N ALA A 220 -10.78 34.87 -4.09
CA ALA A 220 -11.71 34.17 -3.22
C ALA A 220 -12.66 35.11 -2.46
N GLU A 221 -12.18 36.28 -2.02
CA GLU A 221 -12.99 37.33 -1.39
C GLU A 221 -14.03 37.91 -2.35
N ARG A 222 -13.76 37.89 -3.67
CA ARG A 222 -14.71 38.30 -4.71
C ARG A 222 -15.81 37.25 -4.98
N ILE A 223 -15.57 35.97 -4.65
CA ILE A 223 -16.47 34.81 -4.92
C ILE A 223 -17.24 34.37 -3.66
N PRO A 224 -17.46 35.29 -2.71
CA PRO A 224 -17.78 35.00 -1.31
C PRO A 224 -17.20 33.72 -0.66
N ASP A 225 -16.06 33.17 -1.09
CA ASP A 225 -15.48 31.96 -0.48
C ASP A 225 -14.61 32.31 0.73
N THR A 226 -15.20 32.93 1.73
CA THR A 226 -14.51 33.21 3.00
C THR A 226 -14.17 31.93 3.77
N SER A 227 -14.92 30.86 3.54
CA SER A 227 -14.79 29.55 4.20
C SER A 227 -13.64 28.68 3.71
N GLY A 228 -12.99 29.03 2.59
CA GLY A 228 -11.94 28.21 2.01
C GLY A 228 -12.44 26.92 1.35
N ALA A 229 -13.70 26.87 0.92
CA ALA A 229 -14.30 25.72 0.27
C ALA A 229 -13.57 25.31 -1.02
N PHE A 230 -12.94 26.26 -1.71
CA PHE A 230 -12.16 26.01 -2.92
C PHE A 230 -10.69 25.62 -2.68
N ILE A 231 -10.17 25.76 -1.45
CA ILE A 231 -8.76 25.42 -1.13
C ILE A 231 -8.40 23.97 -1.49
N PRO A 232 -9.23 22.95 -1.20
CA PRO A 232 -8.92 21.57 -1.59
C PRO A 232 -8.81 21.38 -3.11
N GLN A 233 -9.54 22.17 -3.90
CA GLN A 233 -9.54 22.11 -5.35
C GLN A 233 -8.30 22.80 -5.92
N VAL A 234 -7.95 23.97 -5.39
CA VAL A 234 -6.69 24.66 -5.72
C VAL A 234 -5.49 23.78 -5.39
N ARG A 235 -5.47 23.13 -4.22
CA ARG A 235 -4.37 22.20 -3.85
C ARG A 235 -4.15 21.10 -4.88
N LYS A 236 -5.18 20.61 -5.56
CA LYS A 236 -5.06 19.55 -6.58
C LYS A 236 -4.39 20.03 -7.87
N VAL A 237 -4.55 21.31 -8.21
CA VAL A 237 -3.99 21.88 -9.45
C VAL A 237 -2.62 22.53 -9.26
N LEU A 238 -2.17 22.73 -8.02
CA LEU A 238 -0.86 23.29 -7.73
C LEU A 238 0.28 22.41 -8.26
N PRO A 239 1.46 22.97 -8.59
CA PRO A 239 2.65 22.17 -8.87
C PRO A 239 2.99 21.25 -7.70
N GLN A 240 3.51 20.05 -8.01
CA GLN A 240 3.79 19.00 -7.02
C GLN A 240 4.70 19.48 -5.87
N ILE A 241 5.65 20.36 -6.18
CA ILE A 241 6.54 20.98 -5.18
C ILE A 241 5.73 21.72 -4.11
N MET A 242 4.76 22.54 -4.50
CA MET A 242 3.88 23.26 -3.56
C MET A 242 2.97 22.29 -2.81
N GLN A 243 2.44 21.26 -3.48
CA GLN A 243 1.59 20.26 -2.82
C GLN A 243 2.32 19.50 -1.70
N GLU A 244 3.61 19.23 -1.88
CA GLU A 244 4.43 18.54 -0.88
C GLU A 244 4.85 19.46 0.27
N LEU A 245 5.15 20.73 -0.03
CA LEU A 245 5.53 21.74 0.96
C LEU A 245 4.35 22.14 1.84
N LEU A 246 3.15 22.19 1.28
CA LEU A 246 1.90 22.29 2.01
C LEU A 246 1.56 20.90 2.56
N GLU A 247 2.17 20.54 3.69
CA GLU A 247 2.18 19.19 4.28
C GLU A 247 0.84 18.43 4.12
N PRO A 248 0.84 17.19 3.61
CA PRO A 248 -0.38 16.39 3.50
C PRO A 248 -0.91 16.07 4.91
N GLY A 249 -2.04 16.67 5.26
CA GLY A 249 -2.67 16.53 6.59
C GLY A 249 -2.78 17.83 7.38
N THR A 250 -2.09 18.91 6.97
CA THR A 250 -2.44 20.23 7.51
C THR A 250 -3.81 20.64 6.99
N THR A 251 -4.76 20.75 7.92
CA THR A 251 -6.04 21.40 7.68
C THR A 251 -5.73 22.89 7.45
N ILE A 252 -6.15 23.38 6.30
CA ILE A 252 -6.08 24.81 5.95
C ILE A 252 -7.51 25.30 6.00
N ALA A 253 -7.85 26.00 7.08
CA ALA A 253 -9.24 26.33 7.41
C ALA A 253 -9.75 27.58 6.68
N SER A 254 -8.85 28.44 6.18
CA SER A 254 -9.21 29.70 5.52
C SER A 254 -8.13 30.12 4.53
N TRP A 255 -8.47 31.05 3.64
CA TRP A 255 -7.51 31.64 2.70
C TRP A 255 -6.40 32.42 3.40
N ALA A 256 -6.66 33.00 4.58
CA ALA A 256 -5.62 33.64 5.38
C ALA A 256 -4.59 32.63 5.91
N ASP A 257 -5.04 31.45 6.37
CA ASP A 257 -4.14 30.36 6.78
C ASP A 257 -3.36 29.81 5.56
N PHE A 258 -4.02 29.72 4.40
CA PHE A 258 -3.37 29.32 3.14
C PHE A 258 -2.21 30.26 2.76
N VAL A 259 -2.45 31.57 2.80
CA VAL A 259 -1.42 32.59 2.53
C VAL A 259 -0.30 32.51 3.55
N THR A 260 -0.63 32.43 4.84
CA THR A 260 0.37 32.36 5.93
C THR A 260 1.27 31.12 5.79
N LYS A 261 0.68 29.96 5.52
CA LYS A 261 1.43 28.71 5.31
C LYS A 261 2.27 28.75 4.04
N THR A 262 1.75 29.36 2.98
CA THR A 262 2.49 29.54 1.73
C THR A 262 3.69 30.49 1.92
N ALA A 263 3.53 31.56 2.68
CA ALA A 263 4.60 32.50 3.03
C ALA A 263 5.65 31.91 4.00
N ALA A 264 5.26 30.95 4.84
CA ALA A 264 6.16 30.26 5.76
C ALA A 264 7.07 29.22 5.07
N ILE A 265 6.92 28.99 3.76
CA ILE A 265 7.75 28.05 3.00
C ILE A 265 9.18 28.61 2.90
N LYS A 266 10.13 27.88 3.51
CA LYS A 266 11.55 28.22 3.48
C LYS A 266 12.16 27.88 2.11
N ALA A 267 13.00 28.78 1.59
CA ALA A 267 13.75 28.57 0.35
C ALA A 267 14.56 27.26 0.36
N ASP A 268 15.21 26.94 1.49
CA ASP A 268 15.99 25.70 1.64
C ASP A 268 15.18 24.43 1.35
N LYS A 269 13.88 24.40 1.73
CA LYS A 269 13.01 23.26 1.45
C LYS A 269 12.67 23.15 -0.03
N ILE A 270 12.49 24.30 -0.71
CA ILE A 270 12.23 24.35 -2.17
C ILE A 270 13.44 23.79 -2.91
N ASP A 271 14.64 24.25 -2.56
CA ASP A 271 15.88 23.81 -3.19
C ASP A 271 16.17 22.33 -2.92
N PHE A 272 15.88 21.85 -1.71
CA PHE A 272 15.99 20.43 -1.38
C PHE A 272 15.08 19.55 -2.27
N ILE A 273 13.81 19.94 -2.45
CA ILE A 273 12.88 19.19 -3.31
C ILE A 273 13.33 19.23 -4.77
N ARG A 274 13.77 20.41 -5.26
CA ARG A 274 14.30 20.55 -6.63
C ARG A 274 15.53 19.68 -6.84
N ALA A 275 16.49 19.69 -5.92
CA ALA A 275 17.67 18.86 -5.98
C ALA A 275 17.31 17.37 -6.01
N ARG A 276 16.37 16.95 -5.16
CA ARG A 276 15.87 15.57 -5.12
C ARG A 276 15.20 15.17 -6.44
N ASP A 277 14.38 16.03 -7.03
CA ASP A 277 13.71 15.73 -8.30
C ASP A 277 14.67 15.77 -9.49
N THR A 278 15.72 16.57 -9.43
CA THR A 278 16.83 16.55 -10.42
C THR A 278 17.64 15.26 -10.32
N GLN A 279 17.80 14.72 -9.10
CA GLN A 279 18.51 13.47 -8.85
C GLN A 279 17.69 12.21 -9.12
N LYS A 280 16.35 12.29 -9.27
CA LYS A 280 15.57 11.12 -9.70
C LYS A 280 16.13 10.68 -11.04
N PRO A 281 16.77 9.50 -11.13
CA PRO A 281 17.35 9.05 -12.37
C PRO A 281 16.24 9.06 -13.40
N LYS A 282 16.43 9.83 -14.48
CA LYS A 282 15.52 9.86 -15.61
C LYS A 282 15.44 8.43 -16.10
N TRP A 283 14.40 7.72 -15.69
CA TRP A 283 14.17 6.33 -16.06
C TRP A 283 14.04 6.30 -17.57
N GLN A 284 15.16 6.04 -18.25
CA GLN A 284 15.13 5.73 -19.66
C GLN A 284 14.44 4.37 -19.78
N PRO A 285 13.41 4.25 -20.64
CA PRO A 285 12.74 2.98 -20.84
C PRO A 285 13.77 1.93 -21.22
N ILE A 286 13.70 0.76 -20.56
CA ILE A 286 14.66 -0.35 -20.69
C ILE A 286 14.86 -0.77 -22.16
N SER A 287 13.87 -0.53 -23.03
CA SER A 287 13.95 -0.77 -24.47
C SER A 287 15.04 0.02 -25.18
N GLN A 288 15.44 1.20 -24.69
CA GLN A 288 16.49 2.00 -25.33
C GLN A 288 17.90 1.57 -24.92
N ARG A 289 18.05 0.93 -23.75
CA ARG A 289 19.33 0.42 -23.26
C ARG A 289 19.77 -0.86 -23.96
N GLN A 290 18.83 -1.66 -24.49
CA GLN A 290 19.17 -2.87 -25.24
C GLN A 290 19.68 -2.58 -26.66
N GLN A 291 19.36 -1.43 -27.26
CA GLN A 291 19.83 -1.08 -28.60
C GLN A 291 21.27 -0.54 -28.59
N ALA A 292 21.72 0.09 -27.50
CA ALA A 292 23.08 0.62 -27.40
C ALA A 292 24.16 -0.45 -27.17
N THR A 293 23.82 -1.59 -26.55
CA THR A 293 24.80 -2.64 -26.25
C THR A 293 25.15 -3.52 -27.45
N ILE A 294 24.31 -3.55 -28.49
CA ILE A 294 24.52 -4.43 -29.66
C ILE A 294 25.53 -3.84 -30.66
N LEU A 295 25.84 -2.54 -30.61
CA LEU A 295 26.79 -1.90 -31.53
C LEU A 295 28.22 -1.73 -30.97
N ALA A 296 28.48 -2.14 -29.71
CA ALA A 296 29.76 -1.87 -29.04
C ALA A 296 30.75 -3.06 -29.00
N HIS A 297 30.50 -4.14 -29.75
CA HIS A 297 31.46 -5.24 -29.87
C HIS A 297 32.21 -5.18 -31.21
N ALA A 298 33.20 -4.29 -31.28
CA ALA A 298 34.28 -4.36 -32.26
C ALA A 298 35.62 -4.34 -31.51
N PRO A 299 36.58 -5.24 -31.81
CA PRO A 299 37.86 -5.28 -31.13
C PRO A 299 38.85 -4.38 -31.89
N ASN A 300 39.35 -3.30 -31.29
CA ASN A 300 40.63 -2.75 -31.78
C ASN A 300 41.37 -1.86 -30.77
N ALA A 301 42.67 -2.16 -30.68
CA ALA A 301 43.81 -1.28 -30.41
C ALA A 301 43.81 -0.34 -29.19
N GLN A 302 44.69 -0.71 -28.26
CA GLN A 302 45.75 0.14 -27.70
C GLN A 302 45.47 1.66 -27.66
N GLN A 303 45.30 2.20 -26.45
CA GLN A 303 45.58 3.60 -26.17
C GLN A 303 46.51 3.71 -24.96
N PRO A 304 47.59 4.53 -25.04
CA PRO A 304 48.54 4.73 -23.98
C PRO A 304 48.03 5.73 -22.93
N TYR A 305 48.27 5.41 -21.67
CA TYR A 305 47.99 6.24 -20.50
C TYR A 305 48.82 7.54 -20.51
N PRO A 306 48.24 8.73 -20.25
CA PRO A 306 49.03 9.90 -19.91
C PRO A 306 49.24 10.01 -18.39
N SER A 307 50.50 10.27 -18.03
CA SER A 307 51.05 10.41 -16.68
C SER A 307 50.33 11.43 -15.78
N SER A 308 50.11 10.99 -14.54
CA SER A 308 50.43 11.63 -13.27
C SER A 308 50.54 13.17 -13.24
N ARG A 309 49.50 13.83 -12.72
CA ARG A 309 49.64 15.11 -12.01
C ARG A 309 49.74 14.85 -10.51
N ILE A 310 50.87 15.29 -9.96
CA ILE A 310 51.21 15.31 -8.55
C ILE A 310 50.35 16.39 -7.88
N CYS A 311 49.44 15.98 -6.99
CA CYS A 311 48.76 16.87 -6.04
C CYS A 311 49.42 16.75 -4.65
N PRO A 312 49.51 17.84 -3.87
CA PRO A 312 50.14 17.84 -2.55
C PRO A 312 49.32 17.04 -1.52
N PRO A 313 49.96 16.55 -0.44
CA PRO A 313 49.33 15.66 0.53
C PRO A 313 48.35 16.43 1.42
N HIS A 314 47.06 16.35 1.11
CA HIS A 314 46.00 16.72 2.05
C HIS A 314 45.86 15.59 3.08
N MET A 315 46.20 15.86 4.33
CA MET A 315 45.93 14.93 5.44
C MET A 315 44.43 14.60 5.47
N PRO A 316 44.02 13.32 5.51
CA PRO A 316 42.62 12.97 5.69
C PRO A 316 42.18 13.41 7.09
N PRO A 317 41.01 14.03 7.25
CA PRO A 317 40.43 14.23 8.57
C PRO A 317 40.24 12.85 9.21
N GLN A 318 40.72 12.70 10.44
CA GLN A 318 40.53 11.52 11.25
C GLN A 318 39.03 11.37 11.54
N PHE A 319 38.31 10.68 10.65
CA PHE A 319 36.95 10.27 10.93
C PHE A 319 37.00 9.28 12.09
N ALA A 320 36.38 9.66 13.20
CA ALA A 320 36.18 8.79 14.35
C ALA A 320 35.66 7.42 13.87
N ALA A 321 36.30 6.35 14.34
CA ALA A 321 35.95 4.98 13.98
C ALA A 321 34.44 4.78 14.13
N ALA A 322 33.77 4.48 13.01
CA ALA A 322 32.34 4.21 13.02
C ALA A 322 32.06 3.08 14.03
N PRO A 323 31.01 3.19 14.87
CA PRO A 323 30.69 2.18 15.85
C PRO A 323 30.57 0.82 15.17
N ALA A 324 31.24 -0.19 15.73
CA ALA A 324 31.26 -1.55 15.21
C ALA A 324 29.85 -1.99 14.80
N ALA A 325 29.66 -2.26 13.51
CA ALA A 325 28.38 -2.64 12.96
C ALA A 325 27.84 -3.85 13.76
N ARG A 326 26.61 -3.73 14.30
CA ARG A 326 25.95 -4.87 14.94
C ARG A 326 26.03 -6.09 14.02
N PRO A 327 26.33 -7.29 14.55
CA PRO A 327 26.37 -8.50 13.76
C PRO A 327 25.05 -8.65 13.00
N GLN A 328 25.14 -8.63 11.67
CA GLN A 328 23.97 -8.76 10.80
C GLN A 328 23.49 -10.21 10.91
N ARG A 329 22.21 -10.41 11.27
CA ARG A 329 21.60 -11.75 11.29
C ARG A 329 21.68 -12.38 9.91
N THR A 330 21.90 -13.69 9.88
CA THR A 330 21.93 -14.42 8.62
C THR A 330 20.54 -14.38 7.96
N PRO A 331 20.46 -14.40 6.62
CA PRO A 331 19.15 -14.37 5.97
C PRO A 331 18.28 -15.59 6.24
N ALA A 332 18.89 -16.74 6.59
CA ALA A 332 18.16 -17.94 7.01
C ALA A 332 17.44 -17.71 8.35
N GLU A 333 18.11 -17.10 9.33
CA GLU A 333 17.49 -16.72 10.60
C GLU A 333 16.38 -15.68 10.39
N ARG A 334 16.60 -14.70 9.50
CA ARG A 334 15.57 -13.69 9.18
C ARG A 334 14.34 -14.33 8.54
N LEU A 335 14.53 -15.32 7.66
CA LEU A 335 13.41 -16.05 7.05
C LEU A 335 12.65 -16.87 8.10
N SER A 336 13.36 -17.60 8.97
CA SER A 336 12.75 -18.37 10.05
C SER A 336 11.91 -17.50 10.97
N GLU A 337 12.42 -16.32 11.34
CA GLU A 337 11.70 -15.37 12.18
C GLU A 337 10.48 -14.77 11.47
N LEU A 338 10.62 -14.42 10.18
CA LEU A 338 9.51 -13.94 9.35
C LEU A 338 8.38 -14.98 9.28
N GLN A 339 8.73 -16.26 9.07
CA GLN A 339 7.78 -17.37 8.98
C GLN A 339 7.10 -17.65 10.32
N ARG A 340 7.83 -17.54 11.43
CA ARG A 340 7.27 -17.74 12.78
C ARG A 340 6.24 -16.66 13.14
N ASN A 341 6.51 -15.42 12.75
CA ASN A 341 5.69 -14.29 13.19
C ASN A 341 4.55 -13.95 12.22
N ILE A 342 4.56 -14.49 10.99
CA ILE A 342 3.57 -14.12 9.97
C ILE A 342 2.13 -14.31 10.47
N LEU A 343 1.30 -13.28 10.29
CA LEU A 343 -0.11 -13.35 10.67
C LEU A 343 -0.89 -14.19 9.65
N PRO A 344 -1.91 -14.96 10.08
CA PRO A 344 -2.76 -15.73 9.17
C PRO A 344 -3.41 -14.84 8.10
N HIS A 345 -3.20 -15.18 6.84
CA HIS A 345 -3.81 -14.46 5.71
C HIS A 345 -5.30 -14.77 5.63
N GLN A 346 -6.12 -13.73 5.51
CA GLN A 346 -7.58 -13.84 5.56
C GLN A 346 -8.17 -14.05 4.16
N PRO A 347 -9.24 -14.85 4.02
CA PRO A 347 -9.92 -15.06 2.73
C PRO A 347 -10.64 -13.79 2.27
N ASP A 348 -10.79 -13.64 0.95
CA ASP A 348 -11.51 -12.52 0.32
C ASP A 348 -13.03 -12.64 0.51
N THR A 349 -13.47 -12.33 1.73
CA THR A 349 -14.86 -12.42 2.20
C THR A 349 -15.10 -11.30 3.20
N ASP A 350 -16.35 -10.89 3.42
CA ASP A 350 -16.68 -9.85 4.40
C ASP A 350 -16.18 -10.18 5.81
N ALA A 351 -16.27 -11.46 6.20
CA ALA A 351 -15.73 -11.94 7.47
C ALA A 351 -14.21 -11.80 7.54
N GLY A 352 -13.49 -12.16 6.47
CA GLY A 352 -12.05 -12.00 6.37
C GLY A 352 -11.61 -10.53 6.37
N GLN A 353 -12.39 -9.65 5.73
CA GLN A 353 -12.17 -8.20 5.74
C GLN A 353 -12.32 -7.61 7.15
N ASN A 354 -13.33 -8.04 7.90
CA ASN A 354 -13.50 -7.62 9.29
C ASN A 354 -12.34 -8.10 10.18
N THR A 355 -11.91 -9.37 10.01
CA THR A 355 -10.78 -9.91 10.77
C THR A 355 -9.48 -9.18 10.42
N TYR A 356 -9.24 -8.88 9.15
CA TYR A 356 -8.11 -8.07 8.71
C TYR A 356 -8.12 -6.67 9.37
N ASN A 357 -9.27 -5.99 9.38
CA ASN A 357 -9.37 -4.68 10.03
C ASN A 357 -9.05 -4.76 11.53
N THR A 358 -9.58 -5.77 12.24
CA THR A 358 -9.24 -6.00 13.65
C THR A 358 -7.74 -6.28 13.85
N GLN A 359 -7.10 -7.03 12.95
CA GLN A 359 -5.66 -7.27 13.00
C GLN A 359 -4.87 -5.98 12.79
N VAL A 360 -5.29 -5.10 11.88
CA VAL A 360 -4.65 -3.80 11.64
C VAL A 360 -4.79 -2.89 12.87
N ASP A 361 -5.96 -2.84 13.49
CA ASP A 361 -6.19 -2.06 14.71
C ASP A 361 -5.33 -2.57 15.86
N THR A 362 -5.28 -3.89 16.05
CA THR A 362 -4.46 -4.54 17.08
C THR A 362 -2.98 -4.25 16.87
N TRP A 363 -2.50 -4.39 15.63
CA TRP A 363 -1.11 -4.09 15.27
C TRP A 363 -0.76 -2.62 15.53
N THR A 364 -1.67 -1.71 15.17
CA THR A 364 -1.50 -0.27 15.36
C THR A 364 -1.52 0.12 16.83
N ALA A 365 -2.39 -0.48 17.65
CA ALA A 365 -2.44 -0.28 19.10
C ALA A 365 -1.16 -0.78 19.77
N GLN A 366 -0.61 -1.91 19.33
CA GLN A 366 0.57 -2.53 19.93
C GLN A 366 1.88 -1.79 19.57
N HIS A 367 1.99 -1.24 18.37
CA HIS A 367 3.25 -0.70 17.86
C HIS A 367 3.23 0.82 17.62
N GLY A 368 2.06 1.43 17.55
CA GLY A 368 1.87 2.83 17.17
C GLY A 368 1.85 3.04 15.66
N GLN A 369 1.17 4.11 15.21
CA GLN A 369 1.02 4.45 13.80
C GLN A 369 2.32 4.79 13.08
N SER A 370 3.34 5.27 13.82
CA SER A 370 4.64 5.62 13.27
C SER A 370 5.61 4.43 13.17
N ALA A 371 5.25 3.28 13.74
CA ALA A 371 6.10 2.09 13.66
C ALA A 371 6.16 1.55 12.23
N GLY A 372 7.37 1.18 11.79
CA GLY A 372 7.57 0.46 10.55
C GLY A 372 7.51 -1.05 10.75
N PRO A 373 6.85 -1.81 9.85
CA PRO A 373 6.87 -3.26 9.89
C PRO A 373 8.30 -3.80 9.66
N ASN A 374 8.57 -4.98 10.20
CA ASN A 374 9.82 -5.73 10.10
C ASN A 374 9.55 -7.20 10.44
N GLU A 375 10.60 -8.04 10.51
CA GLU A 375 10.47 -9.48 10.73
C GLU A 375 9.84 -9.85 12.08
N TYR A 376 9.92 -8.96 13.06
CA TYR A 376 9.33 -9.14 14.40
C TYR A 376 7.98 -8.44 14.57
N ARG A 377 7.59 -7.63 13.59
CA ARG A 377 6.36 -6.83 13.61
C ARG A 377 5.68 -6.95 12.24
N PRO A 378 5.18 -8.14 11.91
CA PRO A 378 4.58 -8.39 10.61
C PRO A 378 3.27 -7.62 10.48
N TYR A 379 3.09 -6.98 9.34
CA TYR A 379 1.86 -6.26 9.05
C TYR A 379 0.83 -7.22 8.46
N PRO A 380 -0.46 -7.15 8.86
CA PRO A 380 -1.52 -7.97 8.28
C PRO A 380 -1.57 -7.81 6.75
N LEU A 381 -1.90 -8.88 6.03
CA LEU A 381 -2.06 -8.84 4.57
C LEU A 381 -3.54 -8.66 4.21
N HIS A 382 -3.82 -7.73 3.30
CA HIS A 382 -5.18 -7.47 2.81
C HIS A 382 -5.83 -8.74 2.23
N PRO A 383 -7.09 -9.05 2.57
CA PRO A 383 -7.85 -10.13 1.93
C PRO A 383 -7.87 -10.00 0.40
N GLY A 384 -7.88 -11.13 -0.31
CA GLY A 384 -7.86 -11.13 -1.79
C GLY A 384 -6.51 -10.80 -2.42
N SER A 385 -5.56 -10.25 -1.67
CA SER A 385 -4.17 -10.11 -2.13
C SER A 385 -3.44 -11.47 -2.22
N ALA A 386 -2.32 -11.51 -2.94
CA ALA A 386 -1.46 -12.68 -2.98
C ALA A 386 -0.81 -12.98 -1.62
N ALA A 387 -0.56 -14.26 -1.34
CA ALA A 387 0.24 -14.70 -0.20
C ALA A 387 1.64 -14.07 -0.21
N LEU A 388 2.30 -14.01 0.97
CA LEU A 388 3.58 -13.30 1.14
C LEU A 388 4.73 -13.92 0.33
N ASP A 389 4.69 -15.23 0.13
CA ASP A 389 5.68 -16.05 -0.58
C ASP A 389 5.39 -16.14 -2.08
N ALA A 390 4.27 -15.60 -2.54
CA ALA A 390 3.87 -15.77 -3.92
C ALA A 390 4.71 -14.91 -4.87
N ARG A 391 5.49 -15.59 -5.71
CA ARG A 391 6.30 -14.96 -6.75
C ARG A 391 5.41 -14.34 -7.82
N GLY A 392 5.76 -13.14 -8.28
CA GLY A 392 5.06 -12.46 -9.36
C GLY A 392 3.84 -11.62 -8.96
N ALA A 393 3.59 -11.46 -7.65
CA ALA A 393 2.61 -10.48 -7.19
C ALA A 393 3.11 -9.03 -7.45
N CYS A 394 2.20 -8.15 -7.85
CA CYS A 394 2.49 -6.73 -8.09
C CYS A 394 2.80 -6.01 -6.76
N PHE A 395 3.92 -5.28 -6.68
CA PHE A 395 4.29 -4.52 -5.48
C PHE A 395 3.41 -3.29 -5.21
N ASN A 396 2.46 -2.96 -6.10
CA ASN A 396 1.54 -1.85 -5.91
C ASN A 396 0.18 -2.30 -5.36
N CYS A 397 -0.40 -3.38 -5.88
CA CYS A 397 -1.73 -3.87 -5.45
C CYS A 397 -1.73 -5.32 -4.92
N ALA A 398 -0.59 -6.00 -4.90
CA ALA A 398 -0.43 -7.38 -4.43
C ALA A 398 -1.26 -8.43 -5.18
N MET A 399 -1.73 -8.11 -6.39
CA MET A 399 -2.41 -9.06 -7.29
C MET A 399 -1.43 -9.61 -8.33
N PHE A 400 -1.75 -10.76 -8.92
CA PHE A 400 -0.97 -11.34 -10.01
C PHE A 400 -1.34 -10.75 -11.39
N GLY A 401 -0.59 -11.15 -12.42
CA GLY A 401 -0.95 -10.91 -13.83
C GLY A 401 -0.46 -9.60 -14.43
N HIS A 402 0.24 -8.76 -13.67
CA HIS A 402 0.80 -7.50 -14.17
C HIS A 402 2.01 -7.04 -13.36
N ILE A 403 2.80 -6.15 -13.96
CA ILE A 403 3.92 -5.46 -13.30
C ILE A 403 3.46 -4.09 -12.77
N GLY A 404 4.22 -3.51 -11.82
CA GLY A 404 3.85 -2.25 -11.16
C GLY A 404 3.54 -1.09 -12.12
N SER A 405 4.21 -1.01 -13.27
CA SER A 405 3.95 0.03 -14.28
C SER A 405 2.64 -0.15 -15.05
N GLN A 406 2.02 -1.32 -14.97
CA GLN A 406 0.73 -1.67 -15.61
C GLN A 406 -0.39 -1.82 -14.58
N CYS A 407 -0.15 -1.45 -13.32
CA CYS A 407 -1.12 -1.61 -12.25
C CYS A 407 -2.24 -0.58 -12.35
N THR A 408 -3.44 -1.03 -12.70
CA THR A 408 -4.68 -0.23 -12.68
C THR A 408 -5.49 -0.43 -11.41
N ASN A 409 -5.13 -1.43 -10.58
CA ASN A 409 -5.82 -1.71 -9.33
C ASN A 409 -5.51 -0.65 -8.25
N PRO A 410 -6.41 -0.47 -7.26
CA PRO A 410 -6.14 0.38 -6.11
C PRO A 410 -4.81 0.01 -5.42
N PRO A 411 -4.02 1.00 -4.99
CA PRO A 411 -2.78 0.72 -4.28
C PRO A 411 -3.07 0.08 -2.92
N MET A 412 -2.26 -0.91 -2.55
CA MET A 412 -2.33 -1.55 -1.23
C MET A 412 -1.92 -0.56 -0.13
N PRO A 413 -2.32 -0.82 1.13
CA PRO A 413 -1.86 -0.04 2.28
C PRO A 413 -0.34 0.12 2.33
N LYS A 414 0.15 1.33 2.60
CA LYS A 414 1.60 1.66 2.56
C LYS A 414 2.44 0.77 3.47
N LEU A 415 1.92 0.43 4.65
CA LEU A 415 2.60 -0.45 5.62
C LEU A 415 2.69 -1.89 5.10
N GLU A 416 1.61 -2.42 4.51
CA GLU A 416 1.64 -3.72 3.85
C GLU A 416 2.68 -3.76 2.72
N GLY A 417 2.69 -2.75 1.85
CA GLY A 417 3.67 -2.66 0.76
C GLY A 417 5.12 -2.53 1.25
N ARG A 418 5.34 -1.95 2.44
CA ARG A 418 6.66 -1.96 3.09
C ARG A 418 7.01 -3.34 3.63
N PHE A 419 6.08 -4.01 4.30
CA PHE A 419 6.27 -5.37 4.82
C PHE A 419 6.58 -6.38 3.72
N ARG A 420 5.80 -6.36 2.62
CA ARG A 420 6.04 -7.21 1.43
C ARG A 420 7.42 -7.01 0.82
N ARG A 421 7.92 -5.77 0.78
CA ARG A 421 9.29 -5.48 0.30
C ARG A 421 10.37 -6.08 1.20
N ILE A 422 10.18 -6.05 2.52
CA ILE A 422 11.08 -6.69 3.49
C ILE A 422 11.09 -8.20 3.28
N ALA A 423 9.92 -8.83 3.22
CA ALA A 423 9.79 -10.26 2.96
C ALA A 423 10.44 -10.66 1.62
N ALA A 424 10.12 -9.96 0.53
CA ALA A 424 10.68 -10.23 -0.79
C ALA A 424 12.21 -10.04 -0.85
N ALA A 425 12.79 -9.14 -0.05
CA ALA A 425 14.23 -9.00 0.06
C ALA A 425 14.87 -10.22 0.73
N ILE A 426 14.26 -10.72 1.81
CA ILE A 426 14.71 -11.93 2.52
C ILE A 426 14.62 -13.15 1.59
N TYR A 427 13.47 -13.37 0.95
CA TYR A 427 13.29 -14.49 0.01
C TYR A 427 14.27 -14.44 -1.16
N ARG A 428 14.48 -13.27 -1.79
CA ARG A 428 15.45 -13.14 -2.90
C ARG A 428 16.87 -13.48 -2.48
N TYR A 429 17.27 -13.08 -1.28
CA TYR A 429 18.60 -13.39 -0.77
C TYR A 429 18.78 -14.90 -0.57
N ILE A 430 17.79 -15.58 0.03
CA ILE A 430 17.82 -17.03 0.23
C ILE A 430 17.89 -17.78 -1.10
N VAL A 431 17.06 -17.40 -2.06
CA VAL A 431 17.07 -18.01 -3.39
C VAL A 431 18.41 -17.80 -4.08
N ALA A 432 18.98 -16.59 -4.01
CA ALA A 432 20.29 -16.31 -4.59
C ALA A 432 21.42 -17.10 -3.92
N GLN A 433 21.38 -17.29 -2.60
CA GLN A 433 22.34 -18.15 -1.90
C GLN A 433 22.20 -19.62 -2.29
N ALA A 434 20.98 -20.14 -2.36
CA ALA A 434 20.74 -21.52 -2.81
C ALA A 434 21.23 -21.76 -4.24
N SER A 435 21.03 -20.79 -5.14
CA SER A 435 21.56 -20.87 -6.51
C SER A 435 23.09 -20.93 -6.54
N ARG A 436 23.79 -20.16 -5.70
CA ARG A 436 25.26 -20.20 -5.64
C ARG A 436 25.78 -21.53 -5.12
N LEU A 437 25.14 -22.09 -4.09
CA LEU A 437 25.54 -23.40 -3.55
C LEU A 437 25.38 -24.52 -4.58
N ASN A 438 24.37 -24.43 -5.45
CA ASN A 438 24.17 -25.38 -6.54
C ASN A 438 25.17 -25.20 -7.70
N GLU A 439 25.73 -24.00 -7.90
CA GLU A 439 26.77 -23.75 -8.92
C GLU A 439 28.16 -24.16 -8.44
N GLU A 440 28.39 -24.14 -7.13
CA GLU A 440 29.69 -24.47 -6.51
C GLU A 440 29.84 -25.97 -6.19
N GLU A 441 28.82 -26.79 -6.44
CA GLU A 441 28.99 -28.25 -6.48
C GLU A 441 29.93 -28.56 -7.66
N PRO A 442 31.21 -28.88 -7.38
CA PRO A 442 32.19 -29.05 -8.44
C PRO A 442 31.66 -30.14 -9.35
N GLN A 443 31.52 -29.84 -10.64
CA GLN A 443 31.31 -30.88 -11.63
C GLN A 443 32.44 -31.88 -11.40
N ALA A 444 32.10 -33.01 -10.79
CA ALA A 444 32.99 -34.14 -10.71
C ALA A 444 33.33 -34.42 -12.17
N GLU A 445 34.53 -34.02 -12.60
CA GLU A 445 34.97 -34.27 -13.96
C GLU A 445 34.70 -35.75 -14.22
N PRO A 446 33.98 -36.09 -15.30
CA PRO A 446 33.77 -37.48 -15.64
C PRO A 446 35.16 -38.10 -15.69
N VAL A 447 35.44 -39.00 -14.74
CA VAL A 447 36.70 -39.72 -14.67
C VAL A 447 36.81 -40.44 -16.01
N HIS A 448 37.55 -39.84 -16.93
CA HIS A 448 37.85 -40.47 -18.19
C HIS A 448 38.56 -41.76 -17.81
N PRO A 449 38.04 -42.94 -18.23
CA PRO A 449 38.69 -44.19 -17.92
C PRO A 449 40.13 -44.08 -18.43
N MET A 450 41.08 -44.17 -17.50
CA MET A 450 42.50 -44.16 -17.82
C MET A 450 42.74 -45.17 -18.95
N PRO A 451 43.43 -44.78 -20.04
CA PRO A 451 43.84 -45.75 -21.03
C PRO A 451 44.71 -46.82 -20.36
N PRO A 452 44.57 -48.10 -20.73
CA PRO A 452 45.30 -49.19 -20.11
C PRO A 452 46.79 -48.94 -20.27
N GLN A 453 47.48 -48.73 -19.14
CA GLN A 453 48.92 -48.60 -19.14
C GLN A 453 49.52 -49.94 -19.54
N THR A 454 50.19 -49.96 -20.70
CA THR A 454 51.01 -51.07 -21.13
C THR A 454 52.15 -51.25 -20.14
N SER A 455 52.07 -52.34 -19.37
CA SER A 455 53.05 -52.72 -18.36
C SER A 455 54.40 -52.95 -19.04
N THR A 456 55.35 -52.04 -18.81
CA THR A 456 56.77 -52.33 -19.08
C THR A 456 57.31 -53.07 -17.86
N THR A 457 57.51 -54.37 -18.05
CA THR A 457 58.11 -55.31 -17.12
C THR A 457 59.51 -54.83 -16.73
N LEU A 458 59.70 -54.39 -15.48
CA LEU A 458 61.02 -54.25 -14.88
C LEU A 458 61.15 -55.23 -13.71
N THR A 459 61.82 -56.33 -14.02
CA THR A 459 62.25 -57.40 -13.14
C THR A 459 63.24 -56.88 -12.10
N ARG A 460 62.94 -57.04 -10.80
CA ARG A 460 63.96 -57.20 -9.73
C ARG A 460 63.32 -57.66 -8.41
N PRO A 461 64.10 -58.21 -7.46
CA PRO A 461 63.88 -59.58 -7.01
C PRO A 461 63.43 -59.66 -5.55
N HIS A 462 62.90 -60.83 -5.23
CA HIS A 462 62.81 -61.45 -3.91
C HIS A 462 63.44 -60.69 -2.74
N THR A 463 62.60 -60.33 -1.77
CA THR A 463 63.00 -60.36 -0.36
C THR A 463 61.88 -61.01 0.44
N THR A 464 62.18 -62.21 0.89
CA THR A 464 61.38 -63.04 1.79
C THR A 464 61.32 -62.37 3.15
N LEU A 465 60.12 -62.13 3.67
CA LEU A 465 59.90 -61.96 5.11
C LEU A 465 58.56 -62.56 5.49
N GLN A 466 58.68 -63.77 6.06
CA GLN A 466 57.66 -64.40 6.88
C GLN A 466 57.43 -63.54 8.12
N HIS A 467 56.18 -63.31 8.53
CA HIS A 467 55.71 -63.71 9.86
C HIS A 467 54.23 -63.38 10.13
N THR A 468 53.53 -64.42 10.59
CA THR A 468 52.44 -64.45 11.58
C THR A 468 51.12 -63.72 11.33
N SER A 469 50.19 -64.51 10.80
CA SER A 469 48.85 -64.79 11.35
C SER A 469 48.54 -64.27 12.77
N ARG A 470 47.45 -63.53 12.92
CA ARG A 470 46.53 -63.71 14.05
C ARG A 470 45.10 -63.28 13.68
N ALA A 471 44.24 -64.28 13.57
CA ALA A 471 42.80 -64.15 13.60
C ALA A 471 42.32 -63.86 15.02
N CYS A 472 41.29 -63.02 15.16
CA CYS A 472 40.33 -63.12 16.24
C CYS A 472 38.94 -62.81 15.66
N ALA A 473 38.10 -63.83 15.70
CA ALA A 473 36.67 -63.77 15.43
C ALA A 473 35.92 -63.35 16.70
N ALA A 474 34.76 -62.74 16.47
CA ALA A 474 33.47 -62.85 17.17
C ALA A 474 33.45 -62.91 18.71
N ILE A 475 32.69 -61.98 19.30
CA ILE A 475 31.39 -62.27 19.96
C ILE A 475 30.40 -61.21 19.51
#